data_AF-A0A7Y2EBR9-F1
#
_entry.id   AF-A0A7Y2EBR9-F1
#
_cell.length_a   1.000
_cell.length_b   1.000
_cell.length_c   1.000
_cell.angle_alpha   90.00
_cell.angle_beta   90.00
_cell.angle_gamma   90.00
#
_symmetry.space_group_name_H-M   'P 1'
#
loop_
_entity.id
_entity.type
_entity.pdbx_description
1 polymer ?
#
loop_
_entity_poly.entity_id
_entity_poly.type
_entity_poly.pdbx_seq_one_letter_code
_entity_poly.pdbx_strand_id
1 'polypeptide(L)'
;MKKILAILMIALAGLTTAQAQEGMDQFQVQVDGLGCPFCAYGLEKKFKEFKGIKNVAIDIETGDFTFSYPAEKALSLDAVEKQVEKAGYTPIAGGVTRSDGTIEALHGEKNPVAVNSTKTVKGKTMVSGNCSMCQARIEKAAMDQVGVQDASWDKNTKILEVQYDETMTSIQAVEEAIARVGHDTEHHKAHKEAYENLPGCCQYERIESKKQNK
;
A
#
# COMPACT_ATOMS: atom_id res chain seq x y z
N MET A 1 -67.03 42.23 -4.45
CA MET A 1 -66.28 40.95 -4.48
C MET A 1 -64.83 41.27 -4.17
N LYS A 2 -64.30 40.70 -3.09
CA LYS A 2 -63.16 41.16 -2.30
C LYS A 2 -62.11 40.03 -2.31
N LYS A 3 -60.82 40.41 -2.42
CA LYS A 3 -59.58 39.64 -2.15
C LYS A 3 -59.09 38.78 -3.33
N ILE A 4 -58.00 39.14 -4.03
CA ILE A 4 -56.57 39.05 -3.63
C ILE A 4 -56.19 37.62 -3.25
N LEU A 5 -55.36 36.96 -4.08
CA LEU A 5 -54.21 36.19 -3.61
C LEU A 5 -53.24 35.95 -4.80
N ALA A 6 -52.20 36.76 -4.87
CA ALA A 6 -51.00 36.48 -5.64
C ALA A 6 -50.12 35.56 -4.77
N ILE A 7 -49.90 34.33 -5.21
CA ILE A 7 -49.01 33.38 -4.53
C ILE A 7 -47.59 33.62 -5.06
N LEU A 8 -46.82 34.27 -4.19
CA LEU A 8 -45.41 34.60 -4.29
C LEU A 8 -44.56 33.31 -4.21
N MET A 9 -43.43 33.33 -4.93
CA MET A 9 -42.37 32.33 -4.90
C MET A 9 -41.99 31.89 -3.48
N ILE A 10 -41.89 30.57 -3.27
CA ILE A 10 -40.89 29.99 -2.37
C ILE A 10 -40.21 28.88 -3.15
N ALA A 11 -39.14 29.26 -3.86
CA ALA A 11 -38.10 28.34 -4.26
C ALA A 11 -37.43 27.86 -2.97
N LEU A 12 -37.85 26.68 -2.48
CA LEU A 12 -37.18 26.00 -1.40
C LEU A 12 -35.88 25.43 -1.97
N ALA A 13 -34.84 26.28 -1.96
CA ALA A 13 -33.47 25.84 -2.10
C ALA A 13 -33.19 24.88 -0.95
N GLY A 14 -33.32 23.58 -1.23
CA GLY A 14 -32.81 22.54 -0.37
C GLY A 14 -31.30 22.70 -0.31
N LEU A 15 -30.81 23.34 0.75
CA LEU A 15 -29.46 23.12 1.23
C LEU A 15 -29.38 21.65 1.62
N THR A 16 -29.03 20.79 0.67
CA THR A 16 -28.39 19.53 1.03
C THR A 16 -27.02 19.90 1.52
N THR A 17 -26.89 19.93 2.85
CA THR A 17 -25.60 19.85 3.52
C THR A 17 -24.85 18.70 2.87
N ALA A 18 -23.82 19.04 2.10
CA ALA A 18 -22.77 18.11 1.74
C ALA A 18 -22.35 17.42 3.03
N GLN A 19 -22.71 16.15 3.18
CA GLN A 19 -22.14 15.35 4.25
C GLN A 19 -20.65 15.32 3.92
N ALA A 20 -19.88 16.14 4.64
CA ALA A 20 -18.45 16.01 4.73
C ALA A 20 -18.21 14.65 5.38
N GLN A 21 -18.16 13.62 4.55
CA GLN A 21 -17.48 12.38 4.89
C GLN A 21 -16.03 12.81 5.09
N GLU A 22 -15.63 13.06 6.33
CA GLU A 22 -14.26 13.39 6.68
C GLU A 22 -13.37 12.28 6.10
N GLY A 23 -12.57 12.62 5.10
CA GLY A 23 -11.57 11.70 4.58
C GLY A 23 -10.62 11.36 5.72
N MET A 24 -10.48 10.08 6.05
CA MET A 24 -9.57 9.61 7.09
C MET A 24 -8.46 8.82 6.43
N ASP A 25 -7.23 9.26 6.63
CA ASP A 25 -6.04 8.51 6.24
C ASP A 25 -5.87 7.34 7.22
N GLN A 26 -5.52 6.16 6.70
CA GLN A 26 -5.25 4.96 7.49
C GLN A 26 -3.74 4.74 7.53
N PHE A 27 -3.16 4.81 8.72
CA PHE A 27 -1.74 4.57 8.96
C PHE A 27 -1.54 3.16 9.51
N GLN A 28 -0.46 2.53 9.06
CA GLN A 28 0.10 1.32 9.65
C GLN A 28 1.59 1.52 9.83
N VAL A 29 2.11 1.20 11.02
CA VAL A 29 3.53 1.26 11.31
C VAL A 29 3.90 0.02 12.11
N GLN A 30 4.89 -0.71 11.65
CA GLN A 30 5.51 -1.77 12.42
C GLN A 30 6.60 -1.17 13.31
N VAL A 31 6.53 -1.48 14.60
CA VAL A 31 7.45 -0.97 15.60
C VAL A 31 8.16 -2.11 16.33
N ASP A 32 9.46 -1.98 16.52
CA ASP A 32 10.24 -2.87 17.38
C ASP A 32 10.17 -2.42 18.84
N GLY A 33 10.29 -3.37 19.77
CA GLY A 33 10.32 -3.13 21.20
C GLY A 33 8.97 -3.22 21.93
N LEU A 34 7.89 -3.61 21.24
CA LEU A 34 6.61 -3.93 21.87
C LEU A 34 6.64 -5.34 22.48
N GLY A 35 7.19 -5.48 23.69
CA GLY A 35 7.29 -6.78 24.38
C GLY A 35 6.15 -7.10 25.34
N CYS A 36 5.28 -6.14 25.68
CA CYS A 36 4.19 -6.35 26.65
C CYS A 36 3.04 -5.34 26.50
N PRO A 37 1.87 -5.60 27.11
CA PRO A 37 0.72 -4.68 27.05
C PRO A 37 0.99 -3.27 27.57
N PHE A 38 1.93 -3.11 28.52
CA PHE A 38 2.30 -1.79 29.02
C PHE A 38 3.10 -0.97 28.01
N CYS A 39 3.91 -1.62 27.17
CA CYS A 39 4.62 -0.96 26.08
C CYS A 39 3.61 -0.40 25.06
N ALA A 40 2.66 -1.23 24.63
CA ALA A 40 1.58 -0.82 23.72
C ALA A 40 0.80 0.39 24.24
N TYR A 41 0.43 0.36 25.52
CA TYR A 41 -0.23 1.50 26.15
C TYR A 41 0.62 2.79 26.13
N GLY A 42 1.94 2.66 26.34
CA GLY A 42 2.87 3.79 26.25
C GLY A 42 2.89 4.42 24.86
N LEU A 43 2.92 3.59 23.81
CA LEU A 43 2.87 4.02 22.41
C LEU A 43 1.54 4.72 22.10
N GLU A 44 0.41 4.09 22.43
CA GLU A 44 -0.93 4.66 22.23
C GLU A 44 -1.05 6.03 22.93
N LYS A 45 -0.59 6.11 24.19
CA LYS A 45 -0.64 7.36 24.97
C LYS A 45 0.17 8.48 24.32
N LYS A 46 1.32 8.15 23.72
CA LYS A 46 2.13 9.13 22.98
C LYS A 46 1.44 9.57 21.71
N PHE A 47 0.76 8.68 21.00
CA PHE A 47 0.04 9.00 19.77
C PHE A 47 -1.26 9.77 19.98
N LYS A 48 -1.84 9.75 21.20
CA LYS A 48 -2.93 10.67 21.58
C LYS A 48 -2.54 12.16 21.56
N GLU A 49 -1.24 12.49 21.48
CA GLU A 49 -0.78 13.87 21.22
C GLU A 49 -1.25 14.37 19.83
N PHE A 50 -1.47 13.47 18.86
CA PHE A 50 -2.10 13.78 17.58
C PHE A 50 -3.62 13.94 17.72
N LYS A 51 -4.08 15.18 17.86
CA LYS A 51 -5.50 15.50 18.01
C LYS A 51 -6.29 15.01 16.79
N GLY A 52 -7.21 14.08 17.00
CA GLY A 52 -8.08 13.52 15.95
C GLY A 52 -7.76 12.08 15.56
N ILE A 53 -6.75 11.46 16.19
CA ILE A 53 -6.49 10.03 16.03
C ILE A 53 -7.73 9.21 16.44
N LYS A 54 -8.09 8.24 15.61
CA LYS A 54 -9.21 7.30 15.82
C LYS A 54 -8.76 5.88 15.47
N ASN A 55 -9.55 4.87 15.83
CA ASN A 55 -9.34 3.46 15.48
C ASN A 55 -7.92 2.95 15.77
N VAL A 56 -7.38 3.31 16.93
CA VAL A 56 -6.07 2.84 17.36
C VAL A 56 -6.15 1.35 17.67
N ALA A 57 -5.33 0.54 17.01
CA ALA A 57 -5.11 -0.86 17.32
C ALA A 57 -3.62 -1.18 17.33
N ILE A 58 -3.20 -2.02 18.28
CA ILE A 58 -1.82 -2.48 18.41
C ILE A 58 -1.83 -4.00 18.51
N ASP A 59 -1.10 -4.65 17.62
CA ASP A 59 -0.72 -6.05 17.74
C ASP A 59 0.68 -6.11 18.35
N ILE A 60 0.77 -6.66 19.56
CA ILE A 60 2.02 -6.74 20.33
C ILE A 60 2.89 -7.88 19.79
N GLU A 61 2.28 -8.91 19.21
CA GLU A 61 3.01 -10.08 18.71
C GLU A 61 3.74 -9.74 17.41
N THR A 62 3.09 -8.98 16.52
CA THR A 62 3.67 -8.58 15.22
C THR A 62 4.35 -7.21 15.26
N GLY A 63 4.08 -6.41 16.28
CA GLY A 63 4.53 -5.03 16.38
C GLY A 63 3.74 -4.06 15.51
N ASP A 64 2.59 -4.47 14.97
CA ASP A 64 1.76 -3.62 14.12
C ASP A 64 0.99 -2.60 14.95
N PHE A 65 1.17 -1.33 14.60
CA PHE A 65 0.42 -0.22 15.15
C PHE A 65 -0.36 0.47 14.04
N THR A 66 -1.69 0.44 14.14
CA THR A 66 -2.59 1.03 13.15
C THR A 66 -3.47 2.10 13.77
N PHE A 67 -3.77 3.14 13.01
CA PHE A 67 -4.68 4.21 13.41
C PHE A 67 -5.23 4.98 12.21
N SER A 68 -6.37 5.63 12.40
CA SER A 68 -6.94 6.57 11.43
C SER A 68 -6.65 8.01 11.85
N TYR A 69 -6.33 8.89 10.90
CA TYR A 69 -6.12 10.31 11.14
C TYR A 69 -6.85 11.18 10.11
N PRO A 70 -7.35 12.39 10.48
CA PRO A 70 -8.10 13.23 9.55
C PRO A 70 -7.21 13.73 8.40
N ALA A 71 -7.63 13.49 7.16
CA ALA A 71 -6.84 13.79 5.97
C ALA A 71 -6.59 15.29 5.76
N GLU A 72 -7.51 16.14 6.23
CA GLU A 72 -7.35 17.60 6.16
C GLU A 72 -6.20 18.13 7.01
N LYS A 73 -5.68 17.30 7.94
CA LYS A 73 -4.52 17.64 8.77
C LYS A 73 -3.19 17.20 8.18
N ALA A 74 -3.19 16.47 7.06
CA ALA A 74 -2.02 16.10 6.28
C ALA A 74 -0.84 15.60 7.14
N LEU A 75 -1.06 14.55 7.94
CA LEU A 75 0.00 13.95 8.74
C LEU A 75 0.99 13.21 7.82
N SER A 76 2.27 13.53 7.92
CA SER A 76 3.31 12.87 7.14
C SER A 76 3.80 11.59 7.82
N LEU A 77 4.28 10.63 7.02
CA LEU A 77 4.91 9.42 7.52
C LEU A 77 6.16 9.72 8.38
N ASP A 78 7.00 10.69 7.99
CA ASP A 78 8.16 11.14 8.78
C ASP A 78 7.76 11.67 10.18
N ALA A 79 6.61 12.36 10.30
CA ALA A 79 6.12 12.82 11.60
C ALA A 79 5.67 11.66 12.48
N VAL A 80 5.12 10.61 11.86
CA VAL A 80 4.72 9.37 12.54
C VAL A 80 5.96 8.63 13.04
N GLU A 81 6.97 8.42 12.21
CA GLU A 81 8.24 7.77 12.60
C GLU A 81 8.90 8.48 13.78
N LYS A 82 9.03 9.81 13.70
CA LYS A 82 9.58 10.61 14.81
C LYS A 82 8.79 10.49 16.09
N GLN A 83 7.47 10.32 16.00
CA GLN A 83 6.64 10.09 17.18
C GLN A 83 6.85 8.68 17.76
N VAL A 84 7.07 7.66 16.92
CA VAL A 84 7.48 6.31 17.35
C VAL A 84 8.81 6.36 18.11
N GLU A 85 9.82 7.02 17.55
CA GLU A 85 11.13 7.19 18.19
C GLU A 85 11.03 7.96 19.51
N LYS A 86 10.26 9.05 19.54
CA LYS A 86 9.98 9.84 20.75
C LYS A 86 9.20 9.04 21.81
N ALA A 87 8.44 8.04 21.39
CA ALA A 87 7.77 7.10 22.29
C ALA A 87 8.71 6.01 22.82
N GLY A 88 9.94 5.92 22.31
CA GLY A 88 10.98 4.99 22.74
C GLY A 88 11.04 3.68 21.95
N TYR A 89 10.47 3.66 20.74
CA TYR A 89 10.42 2.48 19.88
C TYR A 89 11.16 2.72 18.57
N THR A 90 11.49 1.65 17.85
CA THR A 90 12.18 1.75 16.56
C THR A 90 11.19 1.45 15.43
N PRO A 91 10.92 2.39 14.50
CA PRO A 91 10.10 2.10 13.33
C PRO A 91 10.83 1.15 12.39
N ILE A 92 10.18 0.06 11.97
CA ILE A 92 10.72 -0.93 11.04
C ILE A 92 10.20 -0.67 9.63
N ALA A 93 8.89 -0.53 9.50
CA ALA A 93 8.19 -0.31 8.24
C ALA A 93 6.92 0.49 8.53
N GLY A 94 6.34 1.10 7.51
CA GLY A 94 5.06 1.75 7.66
C GLY A 94 4.47 2.22 6.34
N GLY A 95 3.24 2.68 6.39
CA GLY A 95 2.55 3.19 5.23
C GLY A 95 1.28 3.92 5.62
N VAL A 96 0.77 4.69 4.68
CA VAL A 96 -0.51 5.37 4.80
C VAL A 96 -1.31 5.16 3.53
N THR A 97 -2.55 4.69 3.71
CA THR A 97 -3.58 4.77 2.69
C THR A 97 -4.34 6.06 2.92
N ARG A 98 -4.16 7.02 2.02
CA ARG A 98 -4.79 8.33 2.09
C ARG A 98 -6.27 8.24 1.74
N SER A 99 -7.02 9.23 2.20
CA SER A 99 -8.46 9.33 1.93
C SER A 99 -8.82 9.45 0.44
N ASP A 100 -7.89 9.90 -0.40
CA ASP A 100 -8.02 9.94 -1.87
C ASP A 100 -7.64 8.61 -2.56
N GLY A 101 -7.29 7.59 -1.78
CA GLY A 101 -6.86 6.28 -2.27
C GLY A 101 -5.37 6.20 -2.63
N THR A 102 -4.60 7.28 -2.51
CA THR A 102 -3.15 7.21 -2.69
C THR A 102 -2.50 6.42 -1.55
N ILE A 103 -1.50 5.63 -1.89
CA ILE A 103 -0.78 4.80 -0.92
C ILE A 103 0.66 5.27 -0.89
N GLU A 104 1.15 5.63 0.30
CA GLU A 104 2.55 5.95 0.54
C GLU A 104 3.13 4.89 1.48
N ALA A 105 4.32 4.38 1.17
CA ALA A 105 5.02 3.40 2.00
C ALA A 105 6.38 3.96 2.44
N LEU A 106 6.78 3.63 3.66
CA LEU A 106 8.10 3.83 4.21
C LEU A 106 9.01 2.67 3.80
N HIS A 107 10.24 3.01 3.43
CA HIS A 107 11.27 2.05 3.05
C HIS A 107 11.76 1.27 4.28
N GLY A 108 11.28 0.04 4.44
CA GLY A 108 11.76 -0.94 5.41
C GLY A 108 11.76 -2.33 4.79
N GLU A 109 12.92 -2.98 4.73
CA GLU A 109 13.06 -4.30 4.12
C GLU A 109 12.31 -5.37 4.92
N LYS A 110 11.43 -6.07 4.19
CA LYS A 110 10.76 -7.35 4.49
C LYS A 110 9.41 -7.25 5.22
N ASN A 111 8.39 -7.42 4.38
CA ASN A 111 7.13 -8.12 4.62
C ASN A 111 5.96 -7.27 5.14
N PRO A 112 4.99 -6.87 4.30
CA PRO A 112 3.68 -6.49 4.80
C PRO A 112 2.90 -7.76 5.12
N VAL A 113 2.74 -8.09 6.41
CA VAL A 113 1.90 -9.21 6.85
C VAL A 113 0.48 -8.72 7.15
N ALA A 114 -0.48 -9.42 6.54
CA ALA A 114 -1.87 -9.62 6.91
C ALA A 114 -2.70 -8.39 7.36
N VAL A 115 -3.19 -7.63 6.38
CA VAL A 115 -4.51 -7.00 6.52
C VAL A 115 -5.56 -8.11 6.46
N ASN A 116 -6.48 -8.16 7.43
CA ASN A 116 -7.65 -9.04 7.41
C ASN A 116 -8.59 -8.65 6.26
N SER A 117 -8.22 -9.02 5.05
CA SER A 117 -8.92 -8.72 3.81
C SER A 117 -9.73 -9.92 3.35
N THR A 118 -11.04 -9.77 3.27
CA THR A 118 -12.00 -10.82 2.89
C THR A 118 -12.01 -11.15 1.38
N LYS A 119 -11.04 -10.64 0.59
CA LYS A 119 -10.99 -10.78 -0.88
C LYS A 119 -9.61 -11.11 -1.44
N THR A 120 -8.89 -12.03 -0.79
CA THR A 120 -7.63 -12.58 -1.32
C THR A 120 -7.88 -13.43 -2.57
N VAL A 121 -7.13 -13.17 -3.63
CA VAL A 121 -7.14 -13.92 -4.89
C VAL A 121 -5.73 -14.41 -5.24
N LYS A 122 -5.68 -15.46 -6.08
CA LYS A 122 -4.44 -15.99 -6.66
C LYS A 122 -4.27 -15.49 -8.09
N GLY A 123 -3.11 -14.93 -8.39
CA GLY A 123 -2.69 -14.57 -9.74
C GLY A 123 -1.49 -15.36 -10.20
N LYS A 124 -1.33 -15.49 -11.52
CA LYS A 124 -0.11 -16.00 -12.14
C LYS A 124 0.28 -15.04 -13.26
N THR A 125 1.58 -14.82 -13.42
CA THR A 125 2.12 -14.04 -14.55
C THR A 125 3.50 -14.58 -14.93
N MET A 126 3.84 -14.49 -16.21
CA MET A 126 5.18 -14.81 -16.68
C MET A 126 6.15 -13.70 -16.26
N VAL A 127 7.31 -14.06 -15.73
CA VAL A 127 8.39 -13.13 -15.39
C VAL A 127 9.73 -13.69 -15.85
N SER A 128 10.46 -12.91 -16.63
CA SER A 128 11.74 -13.30 -17.22
C SER A 128 12.86 -13.25 -16.20
N GLY A 129 13.64 -14.33 -16.12
CA GLY A 129 14.75 -14.46 -15.17
C GLY A 129 15.46 -15.80 -15.32
N ASN A 130 16.73 -15.88 -14.92
CA ASN A 130 17.61 -17.01 -15.26
C ASN A 130 18.27 -17.70 -14.07
N CYS A 131 18.25 -17.11 -12.87
CA CYS A 131 18.98 -17.66 -11.73
C CYS A 131 18.24 -17.42 -10.40
N SER A 132 18.79 -18.01 -9.33
CA SER A 132 18.27 -17.84 -7.97
C SER A 132 18.32 -16.38 -7.48
N MET A 133 19.25 -15.56 -8.00
CA MET A 133 19.25 -14.13 -7.70
C MET A 133 18.12 -13.38 -8.41
N CYS A 134 17.68 -13.85 -9.59
CA CYS A 134 16.46 -13.33 -10.22
C CYS A 134 15.26 -13.68 -9.35
N GLN A 135 15.15 -14.93 -8.90
CA GLN A 135 14.06 -15.37 -8.03
C GLN A 135 13.92 -14.46 -6.81
N ALA A 136 15.01 -14.29 -6.04
CA ALA A 136 15.00 -13.46 -4.85
C ALA A 136 14.58 -12.00 -5.13
N ARG A 137 15.01 -11.44 -6.27
CA ARG A 137 14.66 -10.07 -6.67
C ARG A 137 13.21 -9.94 -7.09
N ILE A 138 12.72 -10.89 -7.89
CA ILE A 138 11.33 -10.94 -8.39
C ILE A 138 10.36 -11.12 -7.23
N GLU A 139 10.59 -12.12 -6.38
CA GLU A 139 9.75 -12.41 -5.21
C GLU A 139 9.77 -11.23 -4.23
N LYS A 140 10.95 -10.62 -3.98
CA LYS A 140 11.03 -9.41 -3.15
C LYS A 140 10.22 -8.26 -3.74
N ALA A 141 10.34 -7.97 -5.04
CA ALA A 141 9.61 -6.87 -5.67
C ALA A 141 8.09 -7.10 -5.64
N ALA A 142 7.65 -8.36 -5.77
CA ALA A 142 6.25 -8.72 -5.62
C ALA A 142 5.78 -8.57 -4.16
N MET A 143 6.53 -9.05 -3.17
CA MET A 143 6.18 -8.93 -1.75
C MET A 143 6.23 -7.49 -1.23
N ASP A 144 7.08 -6.64 -1.82
CA ASP A 144 7.15 -5.22 -1.50
C ASP A 144 5.95 -4.43 -2.09
N GLN A 145 5.17 -5.02 -3.00
CA GLN A 145 3.94 -4.43 -3.52
C GLN A 145 2.83 -4.55 -2.47
N VAL A 146 2.24 -3.41 -2.10
CA VAL A 146 1.14 -3.35 -1.12
C VAL A 146 0.00 -4.28 -1.53
N GLY A 147 -0.58 -4.98 -0.56
CA GLY A 147 -1.69 -5.91 -0.78
C GLY A 147 -1.26 -7.31 -1.25
N VAL A 148 0.03 -7.54 -1.56
CA VAL A 148 0.58 -8.88 -1.81
C VAL A 148 0.87 -9.58 -0.48
N GLN A 149 0.35 -10.78 -0.33
CA GLN A 149 0.46 -11.62 0.87
C GLN A 149 1.47 -12.75 0.69
N ASP A 150 1.66 -13.21 -0.54
CA ASP A 150 2.58 -14.30 -0.88
C ASP A 150 3.03 -14.18 -2.34
N ALA A 151 4.26 -14.58 -2.62
CA ALA A 151 4.85 -14.55 -3.96
C ALA A 151 5.93 -15.65 -4.10
N SER A 152 5.79 -16.50 -5.12
CA SER A 152 6.71 -17.60 -5.41
C SER A 152 6.99 -17.67 -6.90
N TRP A 153 8.24 -17.51 -7.30
CA TRP A 153 8.65 -17.57 -8.71
C TRP A 153 9.45 -18.83 -9.00
N ASP A 154 9.02 -19.58 -10.02
CA ASP A 154 9.71 -20.80 -10.43
C ASP A 154 10.68 -20.54 -11.59
N LYS A 155 11.96 -20.85 -11.35
CA LYS A 155 13.04 -20.65 -12.32
C LYS A 155 12.87 -21.44 -13.61
N ASN A 156 12.21 -22.60 -13.59
CA ASN A 156 12.14 -23.47 -14.76
C ASN A 156 11.01 -23.05 -15.69
N THR A 157 9.84 -22.75 -15.11
CA THR A 157 8.62 -22.35 -15.81
C THR A 157 8.56 -20.86 -16.11
N LYS A 158 9.33 -20.04 -15.39
CA LYS A 158 9.31 -18.57 -15.42
C LYS A 158 7.99 -17.97 -14.95
N ILE A 159 7.19 -18.74 -14.21
CA ILE A 159 5.90 -18.28 -13.69
C ILE A 159 6.08 -17.78 -12.26
N LEU A 160 5.59 -16.57 -12.02
CA LEU A 160 5.33 -16.05 -10.68
C LEU A 160 3.90 -16.38 -10.29
N GLU A 161 3.72 -17.06 -9.16
CA GLU A 161 2.43 -17.17 -8.48
C GLU A 161 2.38 -16.14 -7.35
N VAL A 162 1.28 -15.37 -7.27
CA VAL A 162 1.06 -14.37 -6.22
C VAL A 162 -0.30 -14.55 -5.56
N GLN A 163 -0.35 -14.31 -4.24
CA GLN A 163 -1.58 -14.14 -3.48
C GLN A 163 -1.70 -12.68 -3.09
N TYR A 164 -2.81 -12.04 -3.40
CA TYR A 164 -3.00 -10.62 -3.12
C TYR A 164 -4.45 -10.27 -2.87
N ASP A 165 -4.67 -9.16 -2.18
CA ASP A 165 -6.00 -8.56 -2.01
C ASP A 165 -6.34 -7.71 -3.25
N GLU A 166 -7.35 -8.14 -4.02
CA GLU A 166 -7.76 -7.44 -5.23
C GLU A 166 -8.43 -6.07 -4.99
N THR A 167 -8.70 -5.72 -3.73
CA THR A 167 -9.15 -4.37 -3.35
C THR A 167 -7.99 -3.41 -3.14
N MET A 168 -6.77 -3.93 -2.94
CA MET A 168 -5.57 -3.16 -2.61
C MET A 168 -4.56 -3.13 -3.76
N THR A 169 -4.52 -4.17 -4.59
CA THR A 169 -3.58 -4.28 -5.70
C THR A 169 -4.14 -5.15 -6.83
N SER A 170 -3.39 -5.24 -7.92
CA SER A 170 -3.74 -6.06 -9.09
C SER A 170 -2.51 -6.76 -9.63
N ILE A 171 -2.72 -7.82 -10.43
CA ILE A 171 -1.62 -8.51 -11.09
C ILE A 171 -0.79 -7.56 -11.98
N GLN A 172 -1.41 -6.57 -12.62
CA GLN A 172 -0.71 -5.56 -13.43
C GLN A 172 0.19 -4.68 -12.56
N ALA A 173 -0.29 -4.24 -11.39
CA ALA A 173 0.51 -3.43 -10.47
C ALA A 173 1.75 -4.21 -9.94
N VAL A 174 1.59 -5.51 -9.68
CA VAL A 174 2.68 -6.42 -9.34
C VAL A 174 3.67 -6.53 -10.52
N GLU A 175 3.17 -6.71 -11.74
CA GLU A 175 4.02 -6.77 -12.93
C GLU A 175 4.83 -5.50 -13.15
N GLU A 176 4.23 -4.33 -12.97
CA GLU A 176 4.91 -3.04 -13.04
C GLU A 176 6.00 -2.91 -11.97
N ALA A 177 5.75 -3.37 -10.74
CA ALA A 177 6.75 -3.39 -9.67
C ALA A 177 7.98 -4.24 -10.04
N ILE A 178 7.74 -5.39 -10.66
CA ILE A 178 8.79 -6.30 -11.12
C ILE A 178 9.57 -5.70 -12.31
N ALA A 179 8.89 -5.05 -13.25
CA ALA A 179 9.52 -4.34 -14.36
C ALA A 179 10.45 -3.20 -13.87
N ARG A 180 10.09 -2.51 -12.79
CA ARG A 180 10.94 -1.46 -12.18
C ARG A 180 12.26 -2.01 -11.64
N VAL A 181 12.32 -3.27 -11.22
CA VAL A 181 13.55 -3.91 -10.72
C VAL A 181 14.34 -4.66 -11.79
N GLY A 182 13.97 -4.49 -13.07
CA GLY A 182 14.76 -4.97 -14.20
C GLY A 182 14.24 -6.25 -14.85
N HIS A 183 13.05 -6.75 -14.50
CA HIS A 183 12.51 -8.01 -15.01
C HIS A 183 11.27 -7.82 -15.90
N ASP A 184 11.33 -8.32 -17.15
CA ASP A 184 10.23 -8.27 -18.11
C ASP A 184 9.15 -9.24 -17.66
N THR A 185 7.91 -8.77 -17.65
CA THR A 185 6.72 -9.57 -17.33
C THR A 185 5.91 -9.87 -18.59
N GLU A 186 4.80 -10.57 -18.42
CA GLU A 186 3.87 -10.88 -19.52
C GLU A 186 3.40 -9.62 -20.25
N HIS A 187 3.09 -8.54 -19.52
CA HIS A 187 2.54 -7.31 -20.10
C HIS A 187 3.47 -6.09 -20.01
N HIS A 188 4.47 -6.10 -19.14
CA HIS A 188 5.32 -4.94 -18.87
C HIS A 188 6.79 -5.25 -19.12
N LYS A 189 7.43 -4.44 -19.97
CA LYS A 189 8.88 -4.49 -20.12
C LYS A 189 9.57 -3.76 -18.98
N ALA A 190 10.67 -4.33 -18.52
CA ALA A 190 11.58 -3.68 -17.62
C ALA A 190 12.12 -2.38 -18.21
N HIS A 191 12.33 -1.38 -17.35
CA HIS A 191 13.04 -0.18 -17.77
C HIS A 191 14.44 -0.54 -18.24
N LYS A 192 14.89 0.09 -19.32
CA LYS A 192 16.17 -0.23 -19.96
C LYS A 192 17.32 -0.12 -18.95
N GLU A 193 17.33 0.94 -18.19
CA GLU A 193 18.34 1.24 -17.18
C GLU A 193 18.32 0.20 -16.04
N ALA A 194 17.14 -0.20 -15.58
CA ALA A 194 17.01 -1.21 -14.53
C ALA A 194 17.52 -2.58 -15.00
N TYR A 195 17.21 -2.96 -16.24
CA TYR A 195 17.68 -4.20 -16.86
C TYR A 195 19.20 -4.20 -17.11
N GLU A 196 19.75 -3.11 -17.66
CA GLU A 196 21.19 -3.01 -17.95
C GLU A 196 22.05 -3.06 -16.69
N ASN A 197 21.53 -2.56 -15.57
CA ASN A 197 22.19 -2.62 -14.26
C ASN A 197 22.05 -3.98 -13.54
N LEU A 198 21.34 -4.96 -14.12
CA LEU A 198 21.31 -6.30 -13.56
C LEU A 198 22.68 -6.98 -13.66
N PRO A 199 23.04 -7.83 -12.69
CA PRO A 199 24.22 -8.69 -12.80
C PRO A 199 24.17 -9.53 -14.09
N GLY A 200 25.32 -9.87 -14.67
CA GLY A 200 25.37 -10.56 -15.97
C GLY A 200 24.57 -11.87 -16.02
N CYS A 201 24.48 -12.64 -14.92
CA CYS A 201 23.65 -13.86 -14.87
C CYS A 201 22.13 -13.60 -14.81
N CYS A 202 21.73 -12.35 -14.56
CA CYS A 202 20.35 -11.89 -14.51
C CYS A 202 19.92 -11.20 -15.82
N GLN A 203 20.84 -10.96 -16.76
CA GLN A 203 20.49 -10.49 -18.09
C GLN A 203 19.96 -11.67 -18.91
N TYR A 204 18.67 -11.61 -19.25
CA TYR A 204 17.92 -12.65 -19.94
C TYR A 204 17.52 -12.20 -21.35
N GLU A 205 17.14 -13.13 -22.22
CA GLU A 205 16.59 -12.76 -23.52
C GLU A 205 15.25 -12.04 -23.33
N ARG A 206 15.21 -10.76 -23.70
CA ARG A 206 14.06 -9.90 -23.46
C ARG A 206 12.90 -10.29 -24.36
N ILE A 207 11.69 -10.25 -23.81
CA ILE A 207 10.48 -10.57 -24.57
C ILE A 207 10.35 -9.52 -25.68
N GLU A 208 10.37 -9.90 -26.95
CA GLU A 208 10.16 -8.93 -28.03
C GLU A 208 8.73 -8.40 -27.97
N SER A 209 8.57 -7.08 -27.90
CA SER A 209 7.25 -6.46 -27.96
C SER A 209 6.68 -6.74 -29.35
N LYS A 210 5.64 -7.58 -29.44
CA LYS A 210 4.86 -7.70 -30.68
C LYS A 210 4.42 -6.30 -31.06
N LYS A 211 5.05 -5.71 -32.08
CA LYS A 211 4.59 -4.47 -32.69
C LYS A 211 3.12 -4.69 -33.02
N GLN A 212 2.23 -3.96 -32.36
CA GLN A 212 0.85 -3.84 -32.81
C GLN A 212 0.92 -3.20 -34.20
N ASN A 213 0.91 -4.06 -35.22
CA ASN A 213 0.75 -3.61 -36.59
C ASN A 213 -0.68 -3.08 -36.69
N LYS A 214 -0.76 -1.74 -36.72
CA LYS A 214 -1.70 -0.88 -37.45
C LYS A 214 -3.16 -1.34 -37.56
#